data_AF-A0A657AM23-F1
#
_entry.id   AF-A0A657AM23-F1
#
_cell.length_a   1.000
_cell.length_b   1.000
_cell.length_c   1.000
_cell.angle_alpha   90.00
_cell.angle_beta   90.00
_cell.angle_gamma   90.00
#
_symmetry.space_group_name_H-M   'P 1'
#
loop_
_entity.id
_entity.type
_entity.pdbx_description
1 polymer ?
#
loop_
_entity_poly.entity_id
_entity_poly.type
_entity_poly.pdbx_seq_one_letter_code
_entity_poly.pdbx_strand_id
1 'polypeptide(L)' 'MDSDALKTLIDEGDAAALLMSDYQKAAELNIKGSPSWIMNNGRQELFGNVGYRILRANIKEVLSKPGYEASWC' A
#
# COMPACT_ATOMS: atom_id res chain seq x y z
N MET A 1 -19.78 17.49 -3.41
CA MET A 1 -19.22 17.79 -2.07
C MET A 1 -19.45 19.26 -1.81
N ASP A 2 -19.83 19.60 -0.59
CA ASP A 2 -19.94 20.98 -0.15
C ASP A 2 -18.53 21.56 0.09
N SER A 3 -18.25 22.73 -0.48
CA SER A 3 -16.93 23.38 -0.42
C SER A 3 -16.61 23.88 0.97
N ASP A 4 -17.61 24.37 1.71
CA ASP A 4 -17.40 24.95 3.03
C ASP A 4 -17.10 23.84 4.05
N ALA A 5 -17.85 22.74 3.98
CA ALA A 5 -17.59 21.54 4.77
C ALA A 5 -16.19 20.95 4.50
N LEU A 6 -15.73 20.94 3.24
CA LEU A 6 -14.37 20.48 2.90
C LEU A 6 -13.29 21.37 3.50
N LYS A 7 -13.51 22.69 3.49
CA LYS A 7 -12.56 23.63 4.06
C LYS A 7 -12.42 23.43 5.56
N THR A 8 -13.53 23.24 6.28
CA THR A 8 -13.50 22.90 7.71
C THR A 8 -12.66 21.64 7.96
N LEU A 9 -12.86 20.57 7.18
CA LEU A 9 -12.09 19.31 7.26
C LEU A 9 -10.59 19.47 7.03
N ILE A 10 -10.19 20.43 6.19
CA ILE A 10 -8.78 20.74 5.96
C ILE A 10 -8.22 21.57 7.13
N ASP A 11 -9.00 22.56 7.60
CA ASP A 11 -8.59 23.52 8.63
C ASP A 11 -8.50 22.88 10.03
N GLU A 12 -9.29 21.85 10.32
CA GLU A 12 -9.24 21.11 11.60
C GLU A 12 -8.00 20.21 11.75
N GLY A 13 -7.27 19.95 10.65
CA GLY A 13 -5.93 19.37 10.69
C GLY A 13 -5.86 17.84 10.78
N ASP A 14 -6.98 17.15 11.00
CA ASP A 14 -7.04 15.68 11.06
C ASP A 14 -6.52 15.03 9.76
N ALA A 15 -6.88 15.60 8.60
CA ALA A 15 -6.39 15.13 7.31
C ALA A 15 -4.85 15.25 7.19
N ALA A 16 -4.27 16.33 7.74
CA ALA A 16 -2.82 16.52 7.75
C ALA A 16 -2.12 15.53 8.70
N ALA A 17 -2.72 15.26 9.86
CA ALA A 17 -2.21 14.27 10.82
C ALA A 17 -2.20 12.86 10.22
N LEU A 18 -3.29 12.45 9.55
CA LEU A 18 -3.37 11.17 8.84
C LEU A 18 -2.33 11.07 7.73
N LEU A 19 -2.17 12.14 6.92
CA LEU A 19 -1.15 12.18 5.87
C LEU A 19 0.27 12.00 6.44
N MET A 20 0.59 12.63 7.57
CA MET A 20 1.89 12.48 8.22
C MET A 20 2.10 11.06 8.77
N SER A 21 1.06 10.43 9.31
CA SER A 21 1.10 9.03 9.72
C SER A 21 1.38 8.10 8.53
N ASP A 22 0.77 8.36 7.38
CA ASP A 22 1.04 7.61 6.15
C ASP A 22 2.50 7.78 5.68
N TYR A 23 3.07 8.99 5.76
CA TYR A 23 4.49 9.23 5.46
C TYR A 23 5.43 8.48 6.42
N GLN A 24 5.13 8.46 7.72
CA GLN A 24 5.91 7.69 8.70
C GLN A 24 5.88 6.20 8.38
N LYS A 25 4.68 5.66 8.09
CA LYS A 25 4.51 4.26 7.72
C LYS A 25 5.23 3.90 6.41
N ALA A 26 5.22 4.80 5.43
CA ALA A 26 5.96 4.62 4.19
C ALA A 26 7.48 4.55 4.43
N ALA A 27 8.00 5.37 5.35
CA ALA A 27 9.41 5.32 5.76
C ALA A 27 9.75 4.01 6.50
N GLU A 28 8.90 3.57 7.44
CA GLU A 28 9.06 2.30 8.16
C GLU A 28 9.10 1.08 7.21
N LEU A 29 8.29 1.12 6.15
CA LEU A 29 8.24 0.10 5.10
C LEU A 29 9.32 0.26 4.02
N ASN A 30 10.22 1.25 4.15
CA ASN A 30 11.27 1.56 3.17
C ASN A 30 10.75 1.79 1.74
N ILE A 31 9.57 2.39 1.60
CA ILE A 31 8.97 2.69 0.28
C ILE A 31 9.86 3.66 -0.48
N LYS A 32 10.37 3.24 -1.63
CA LYS A 32 11.30 4.03 -2.46
C LYS A 32 10.62 5.06 -3.37
N GLY A 33 9.32 4.94 -3.55
CA GLY A 33 8.53 5.86 -4.37
C GLY A 33 7.14 5.29 -4.71
N SER A 34 6.44 5.95 -5.63
CA SER A 34 5.09 5.55 -6.07
C SER A 34 5.04 5.15 -7.55
N PRO A 35 4.12 4.23 -7.94
CA PRO A 35 3.30 3.39 -7.07
C PRO A 35 4.11 2.22 -6.48
N SER A 36 3.71 1.77 -5.29
CA SER A 36 4.32 0.63 -4.59
C SER A 36 3.26 -0.27 -3.99
N TRP A 37 3.48 -1.59 -4.04
CA TRP A 37 2.61 -2.59 -3.44
C TRP A 37 3.43 -3.47 -2.50
N ILE A 38 3.11 -3.40 -1.20
CA ILE A 38 3.67 -4.28 -0.18
C ILE A 38 2.60 -5.32 0.17
N MET A 39 2.93 -6.58 -0.05
CA MET A 39 2.03 -7.72 0.16
C MET A 39 2.72 -8.78 1.02
N ASN A 40 1.93 -9.72 1.52
CA ASN A 40 2.45 -10.88 2.27
C ASN A 40 3.36 -10.50 3.46
N ASN A 41 2.91 -9.55 4.29
CA ASN A 41 3.67 -9.02 5.43
C ASN A 41 5.09 -8.54 5.07
N GLY A 42 5.26 -7.96 3.87
CA GLY A 42 6.55 -7.45 3.41
C GLY A 42 7.41 -8.44 2.62
N ARG A 43 6.97 -9.70 2.44
CA ARG A 43 7.70 -10.67 1.62
C ARG A 43 7.65 -10.37 0.12
N GLN A 44 6.65 -9.59 -0.31
CA GLN A 44 6.49 -9.20 -1.71
C GLN A 44 6.44 -7.67 -1.80
N GLU A 45 7.33 -7.09 -2.59
CA GLU A 45 7.37 -5.67 -2.93
C GLU A 45 7.34 -5.53 -4.45
N LEU A 46 6.35 -4.79 -4.96
CA LEU A 46 6.26 -4.42 -6.37
C LEU A 46 6.38 -2.90 -6.49
N PHE A 47 7.42 -2.43 -7.16
CA PHE A 47 7.71 -1.00 -7.33
C PHE A 47 7.51 -0.55 -8.78
N GLY A 48 6.88 0.61 -8.95
CA GLY A 48 6.63 1.23 -10.24
C GLY A 48 5.34 0.75 -10.91
N ASN A 49 5.15 1.18 -12.16
CA ASN A 49 3.97 0.82 -12.95
C ASN A 49 4.02 -0.66 -13.36
N VAL A 50 3.58 -1.53 -12.46
CA VAL A 50 3.54 -2.97 -12.68
C VAL A 50 2.25 -3.36 -13.40
N GLY A 51 2.39 -4.18 -14.45
CA GLY A 51 1.26 -4.64 -15.25
C GLY A 51 0.28 -5.51 -14.46
N TYR A 52 -1.01 -5.39 -14.79
CA TYR A 52 -2.12 -6.09 -14.12
C TYR A 52 -1.89 -7.60 -13.91
N ARG A 53 -1.30 -8.29 -14.89
CA ARG A 53 -1.07 -9.74 -14.80
C ARG A 53 -0.14 -10.12 -13.65
N ILE A 54 0.88 -9.29 -13.38
CA ILE A 54 1.83 -9.50 -12.28
C ILE A 54 1.15 -9.22 -10.94
N LEU A 55 0.41 -8.11 -10.83
CA LEU A 55 -0.37 -7.78 -9.62
C LEU A 55 -1.37 -8.89 -9.29
N ARG A 56 -2.13 -9.37 -10.29
CA ARG A 56 -3.11 -10.45 -10.13
C ARG A 56 -2.46 -11.76 -9.67
N ALA A 57 -1.29 -12.10 -10.18
CA ALA A 57 -0.59 -13.33 -9.78
C ALA A 57 -0.13 -13.26 -8.31
N ASN A 58 0.44 -12.12 -7.89
CA ASN A 58 0.87 -11.90 -6.50
C ASN A 58 -0.33 -11.95 -5.53
N ILE A 59 -1.42 -11.24 -5.83
CA ILE A 59 -2.64 -11.27 -5.00
C ILE A 59 -3.19 -12.70 -4.88
N LYS A 60 -3.21 -13.47 -5.98
CA LYS A 60 -3.64 -14.88 -5.94
C LYS A 60 -2.76 -15.72 -5.04
N GLU A 61 -1.44 -15.55 -5.08
CA GLU A 61 -0.51 -16.28 -4.21
C GLU A 61 -0.72 -15.91 -2.74
N VAL A 62 -0.88 -14.62 -2.41
CA VAL A 62 -1.18 -14.17 -1.04
C VAL A 62 -2.46 -14.80 -0.49
N LEU A 63 -3.50 -14.90 -1.32
CA LEU A 63 -4.79 -15.48 -0.92
C LEU A 63 -4.76 -17.01 -0.85
N SER A 64 -3.96 -17.64 -1.71
CA SER A 64 -3.83 -19.09 -1.77
C SER A 64 -2.85 -19.53 -0.70
N LYS A 65 -3.32 -19.79 0.52
CA LYS A 65 -2.48 -20.30 1.63
C LYS A 65 -1.63 -21.49 1.14
N PRO A 66 -0.32 -21.33 0.90
CA PRO A 66 0.51 -22.43 0.40
C PRO A 66 0.87 -23.29 1.62
N GLY A 67 -0.11 -24.04 2.12
CA GLY A 67 0.12 -24.98 3.21
C GLY A 67 1.00 -26.16 2.79
N TYR A 68 1.22 -26.37 1.48
CA TYR A 68 1.80 -27.59 0.94
C TYR A 68 2.55 -27.46 -0.39
N GLU A 69 2.70 -26.27 -0.96
CA GLU A 69 3.52 -26.09 -2.15
C GLU A 69 4.80 -25.39 -1.72
N ALA A 70 5.91 -26.12 -1.81
CA ALA A 70 7.23 -25.60 -1.46
C ALA A 70 7.43 -24.25 -2.16
N SER A 71 7.76 -23.21 -1.40
CA SER A 71 8.29 -21.98 -1.99
C SER A 71 9.62 -22.37 -2.64
N TRP A 72 9.70 -22.32 -3.96
CA TRP A 72 10.94 -22.56 -4.68
C TRP A 72 11.89 -21.38 -4.37
N CYS A 73 12.68 -21.55 -3.32
CA CYS A 73 14.04 -21.03 -3.27
C CYS A 73 14.96 -22.02 -4.00
#